data_AF-A0A920S1Z6-F1
#
_entry.id   AF-A0A920S1Z6-F1
#
_cell.length_a   1.000
_cell.length_b   1.000
_cell.length_c   1.000
_cell.angle_alpha   90.00
_cell.angle_beta   90.00
_cell.angle_gamma   90.00
#
_symmetry.space_group_name_H-M   'P 1'
#
loop_
_entity.id
_entity.type
_entity.pdbx_description
1 polymer ?
#
loop_
_entity_poly.entity_id
_entity_poly.type
_entity_poly.pdbx_seq_one_letter_code
_entity_poly.pdbx_strand_id
1 'polypeptide(L)'
;MLLLGLGFALYPTADTINELYIYRGIWAVGVASTATTLSAITTDIPENHCRGKLIGTGNVFNNIGILMVTLGLSQLPAYLMSNGTDARLAGQAAYWVLTSACLLSTYIFFKGFDGPVLTKASADNKEVKFLDLLTNGLSEAKNPRIMLAYLVSLEARADLTLKGTFISLWAVQSGISLGLTPAESLAKAGLLFGFMLRSGFLLIFHGASFSIELIEYSHSCINGFMCKWLYVYVFCLLAS
;
A
#
# COMPACT_ATOMS: atom_id res chain seq x y z
N MET A 1 -9.93 7.82 3.02
CA MET A 1 -10.60 7.87 1.69
C MET A 1 -11.23 9.23 1.40
N LEU A 2 -12.09 9.78 2.26
CA LEU A 2 -12.76 11.07 2.01
C LEU A 2 -11.79 12.26 1.78
N LEU A 3 -10.80 12.44 2.66
CA LEU A 3 -9.77 13.48 2.50
C LEU A 3 -8.92 13.30 1.22
N LEU A 4 -8.68 12.05 0.83
CA LEU A 4 -7.93 11.70 -0.37
C LEU A 4 -8.74 12.03 -1.64
N GLY A 5 -10.04 11.72 -1.64
CA GLY A 5 -10.97 12.12 -2.71
C GLY A 5 -11.12 13.64 -2.81
N LEU A 6 -11.21 14.34 -1.67
CA LEU A 6 -11.25 15.80 -1.65
C LEU A 6 -9.98 16.42 -2.24
N GLY A 7 -8.81 15.84 -1.93
CA GLY A 7 -7.54 16.23 -2.54
C GLY A 7 -7.56 16.09 -4.06
N PHE A 8 -8.06 14.97 -4.60
CA PHE A 8 -8.20 14.78 -6.05
C PHE A 8 -9.26 15.68 -6.70
N ALA A 9 -10.29 16.09 -5.97
CA ALA A 9 -11.32 17.00 -6.47
C ALA A 9 -10.81 18.44 -6.61
N LEU A 10 -10.01 18.89 -5.63
CA LEU A 10 -9.50 20.26 -5.53
C LEU A 10 -8.23 20.50 -6.34
N TYR A 11 -7.38 19.48 -6.49
CA TYR A 11 -6.15 19.57 -7.28
C TYR A 11 -6.34 20.13 -8.71
N PRO A 12 -7.34 19.68 -9.50
CA PRO A 12 -7.58 20.21 -10.85
C PRO A 12 -8.15 21.65 -10.90
N THR A 13 -8.69 22.17 -9.80
CA THR A 13 -9.32 23.50 -9.74
C THR A 13 -8.39 24.59 -9.21
N ALA A 14 -7.14 24.26 -8.87
CA ALA A 14 -6.15 25.24 -8.42
C ALA A 14 -5.73 26.16 -9.58
N ASP A 15 -5.87 27.47 -9.40
CA ASP A 15 -5.36 28.49 -10.34
C ASP A 15 -4.06 29.11 -9.83
N THR A 16 -3.74 28.98 -8.54
CA THR A 16 -2.53 29.55 -7.92
C THR A 16 -1.58 28.49 -7.35
N ILE A 17 -0.28 28.82 -7.31
CA ILE A 17 0.76 27.94 -6.75
C ILE A 17 0.52 27.66 -5.26
N ASN A 18 0.03 28.65 -4.52
CA ASN A 18 -0.22 28.51 -3.08
C ASN A 18 -1.37 27.53 -2.79
N GLU A 19 -2.46 27.60 -3.56
CA GLU A 19 -3.56 26.62 -3.47
C GLU A 19 -3.09 25.21 -3.78
N LEU A 20 -2.21 25.05 -4.78
CA LEU A 20 -1.66 23.75 -5.14
C LEU A 20 -0.88 23.09 -3.99
N TYR A 21 -0.09 23.87 -3.23
CA TYR A 21 0.61 23.37 -2.05
C TYR A 21 -0.36 22.94 -0.94
N ILE A 22 -1.42 23.72 -0.70
CA ILE A 22 -2.44 23.40 0.30
C ILE A 22 -3.17 22.10 -0.08
N TYR A 23 -3.58 21.96 -1.34
CA TYR A 23 -4.29 20.76 -1.82
C TYR A 23 -3.40 19.51 -1.78
N ARG A 24 -2.10 19.65 -2.05
CA ARG A 24 -1.12 18.56 -1.83
C ARG A 24 -1.02 18.15 -0.36
N GLY A 25 -1.11 19.09 0.56
CA GLY A 25 -1.16 18.81 2.00
C GLY A 25 -2.36 17.94 2.38
N ILE A 26 -3.56 18.32 1.91
CA ILE A 26 -4.81 17.56 2.15
C ILE A 26 -4.69 16.14 1.58
N TRP A 27 -4.21 16.02 0.34
CA TRP A 27 -3.98 14.73 -0.30
C TRP A 27 -2.99 13.87 0.49
N ALA A 28 -1.86 14.44 0.93
CA ALA A 28 -0.83 13.72 1.68
C ALA A 28 -1.36 13.15 3.00
N VAL A 29 -2.14 13.94 3.76
CA VAL A 29 -2.81 13.47 4.99
C VAL A 29 -3.77 12.32 4.69
N GLY A 30 -4.54 12.43 3.61
CA GLY A 30 -5.46 11.39 3.17
C GLY A 30 -4.76 10.07 2.80
N VAL A 31 -3.62 10.14 2.12
CA VAL A 31 -2.80 8.97 1.74
C VAL A 31 -2.17 8.34 2.98
N ALA A 32 -1.57 9.15 3.87
CA ALA A 32 -0.94 8.68 5.09
C ALA A 32 -1.94 7.93 5.99
N SER A 33 -3.10 8.55 6.24
CA SER A 33 -4.17 7.95 7.05
C SER A 33 -4.68 6.63 6.47
N THR A 34 -4.81 6.54 5.14
CA THR A 34 -5.26 5.30 4.48
C THR A 34 -4.22 4.18 4.67
N ALA A 35 -2.95 4.49 4.47
CA ALA A 35 -1.86 3.52 4.58
C ALA A 35 -1.74 2.97 6.01
N THR A 36 -1.85 3.83 7.02
CA THR A 36 -1.78 3.41 8.43
C THR A 36 -2.98 2.56 8.84
N THR A 37 -4.20 2.95 8.43
CA THR A 37 -5.43 2.21 8.78
C THR A 37 -5.44 0.83 8.15
N LEU A 38 -5.00 0.68 6.89
CA LEU A 38 -4.88 -0.63 6.26
C LEU A 38 -3.86 -1.53 6.99
N SER A 39 -2.74 -0.96 7.44
CA SER A 39 -1.73 -1.69 8.22
C SER A 39 -2.25 -2.15 9.59
N ALA A 40 -3.09 -1.33 10.26
CA ALA A 40 -3.71 -1.68 11.52
C ALA A 40 -4.73 -2.82 11.34
N ILE A 41 -5.64 -2.68 10.37
CA ILE A 41 -6.68 -3.67 10.06
C ILE A 41 -6.08 -5.05 9.72
N THR A 42 -5.02 -5.07 8.90
CA THR A 42 -4.33 -6.32 8.53
C THR A 42 -3.52 -6.94 9.67
N THR A 43 -3.34 -6.21 10.77
CA THR A 43 -2.65 -6.67 11.97
C THR A 43 -3.61 -7.15 13.04
N ASP A 44 -4.70 -6.42 13.25
CA ASP A 44 -5.60 -6.63 14.39
C ASP A 44 -6.77 -7.56 14.10
N ILE A 45 -7.17 -7.72 12.83
CA ILE A 45 -8.32 -8.55 12.43
C ILE A 45 -7.96 -10.03 12.17
N PRO A 46 -6.90 -10.39 11.42
CA PRO A 46 -6.67 -11.79 11.08
C PRO A 46 -6.04 -12.60 12.22
N GLU A 47 -6.51 -13.83 12.39
CA GLU A 47 -5.84 -14.83 13.23
C GLU A 47 -4.43 -15.16 12.70
N ASN A 48 -3.49 -15.43 13.61
CA ASN A 48 -2.06 -15.61 13.31
C ASN A 48 -1.77 -16.60 12.17
N HIS A 49 -2.61 -17.64 12.01
CA HIS A 49 -2.47 -18.65 10.96
C HIS A 49 -2.77 -18.12 9.54
N CYS A 50 -3.69 -17.16 9.41
CA CYS A 50 -4.17 -16.66 8.12
C CYS A 50 -3.67 -15.25 7.78
N ARG A 51 -2.92 -14.61 8.67
CA ARG A 51 -2.45 -13.23 8.51
C ARG A 51 -1.61 -13.01 7.25
N GLY A 52 -0.70 -13.94 6.94
CA GLY A 52 0.09 -13.89 5.70
C GLY A 52 -0.76 -13.99 4.43
N LYS A 53 -1.81 -14.84 4.44
CA LYS A 53 -2.75 -15.01 3.33
C LYS A 53 -3.58 -13.75 3.08
N LEU A 54 -4.04 -13.09 4.16
CA LEU A 54 -4.78 -11.84 4.07
C LEU A 54 -3.91 -10.69 3.53
N ILE A 55 -2.69 -10.54 4.06
CA ILE A 55 -1.74 -9.50 3.62
C ILE A 55 -1.33 -9.73 2.16
N GLY A 56 -1.04 -10.97 1.77
CA GLY A 56 -0.72 -11.34 0.39
C GLY A 56 -1.86 -10.98 -0.57
N THR A 57 -3.06 -11.47 -0.29
CA THR A 57 -4.27 -11.18 -1.09
C THR A 57 -4.55 -9.68 -1.17
N GLY A 58 -4.41 -8.95 -0.06
CA GLY A 58 -4.58 -7.49 -0.03
C GLY A 58 -3.59 -6.76 -0.95
N ASN A 59 -2.33 -7.17 -0.95
CA ASN A 59 -1.31 -6.60 -1.83
C ASN A 59 -1.55 -6.94 -3.31
N VAL A 60 -2.09 -8.12 -3.62
CA VAL A 60 -2.53 -8.46 -4.98
C VAL A 60 -3.58 -7.47 -5.48
N PHE A 61 -4.64 -7.27 -4.71
CA PHE A 61 -5.70 -6.31 -5.08
C PHE A 61 -5.17 -4.88 -5.19
N ASN A 62 -4.22 -4.48 -4.34
CA ASN A 62 -3.57 -3.19 -4.44
C ASN A 62 -2.83 -3.01 -5.79
N ASN A 63 -2.05 -4.01 -6.20
CA ASN A 63 -1.34 -3.97 -7.48
C ASN A 63 -2.30 -4.02 -8.68
N ILE A 64 -3.40 -4.79 -8.61
CA ILE A 64 -4.45 -4.77 -9.64
C ILE A 64 -5.03 -3.37 -9.78
N GLY A 65 -5.29 -2.68 -8.67
CA GLY A 65 -5.76 -1.28 -8.67
C GLY A 65 -4.75 -0.34 -9.35
N ILE A 66 -3.47 -0.46 -9.03
CA ILE A 66 -2.41 0.34 -9.67
C ILE A 66 -2.35 0.07 -11.18
N LEU A 67 -2.44 -1.20 -11.59
CA LEU A 67 -2.47 -1.59 -13.01
C LEU A 67 -3.70 -1.01 -13.72
N MET A 68 -4.88 -1.05 -13.09
CA MET A 68 -6.11 -0.50 -13.64
C MET A 68 -6.01 1.02 -13.85
N VAL A 69 -5.44 1.75 -12.90
CA VAL A 69 -5.20 3.20 -13.03
C VAL A 69 -4.12 3.51 -14.07
N THR A 70 -3.01 2.76 -14.05
CA THR A 70 -1.85 3.01 -14.92
C THR A 70 -2.12 2.63 -16.37
N LEU A 71 -2.94 1.61 -16.66
CA LEU A 71 -3.24 1.19 -18.03
C LEU A 71 -4.55 1.77 -18.55
N GLY A 72 -5.56 1.91 -17.69
CA GLY A 72 -6.86 2.45 -18.08
C GLY A 72 -6.89 3.96 -17.95
N LEU A 73 -6.78 4.47 -16.72
CA LEU A 73 -7.07 5.87 -16.44
C LEU A 73 -5.98 6.83 -16.93
N SER A 74 -4.73 6.41 -16.99
CA SER A 74 -3.63 7.22 -17.55
C SER A 74 -3.81 7.56 -19.03
N GLN A 75 -4.56 6.74 -19.77
CA GLN A 75 -4.83 6.93 -21.20
C GLN A 75 -6.07 7.80 -21.44
N LEU A 76 -6.90 8.01 -20.40
CA LEU A 76 -8.13 8.79 -20.49
C LEU A 76 -7.88 10.24 -20.95
N PRO A 77 -6.89 11.00 -20.41
CA PRO A 77 -6.60 12.34 -20.90
C PRO A 77 -6.20 12.36 -22.38
N ALA A 78 -5.38 11.40 -22.82
CA ALA A 78 -4.95 11.31 -24.22
C ALA A 78 -6.13 11.02 -25.17
N TYR A 79 -7.04 10.14 -24.76
CA TYR A 79 -8.26 9.83 -25.51
C TYR A 79 -9.22 11.03 -25.60
N LEU A 80 -9.38 11.79 -24.51
CA LEU A 80 -10.18 13.01 -24.52
C LEU A 80 -9.52 14.09 -25.40
N MET A 81 -8.21 14.26 -25.32
CA MET A 81 -7.48 15.21 -26.17
C MET A 81 -7.59 14.87 -27.66
N SER A 82 -7.59 13.59 -28.04
CA SER A 82 -7.82 13.20 -29.45
C SER A 82 -9.22 13.55 -29.98
N ASN A 83 -10.20 13.75 -29.10
CA ASN A 83 -11.55 14.20 -29.45
C ASN A 83 -11.66 15.75 -29.52
N GLY A 84 -10.55 16.47 -29.41
CA GLY A 84 -10.51 17.94 -29.52
C GLY A 84 -10.84 18.69 -28.23
N THR A 85 -10.96 18.00 -27.09
CA THR A 85 -11.08 18.69 -25.79
C THR A 85 -9.75 19.29 -25.33
N ASP A 86 -9.84 20.46 -24.69
CA ASP A 86 -8.69 21.17 -24.13
C ASP A 86 -7.92 20.29 -23.12
N ALA A 87 -6.59 20.37 -23.15
CA ALA A 87 -5.70 19.56 -22.33
C ALA A 87 -5.97 19.76 -20.83
N ARG A 88 -6.36 20.98 -20.44
CA ARG A 88 -6.75 21.30 -19.08
C ARG A 88 -7.98 20.51 -18.66
N LEU A 89 -9.08 20.60 -19.42
CA LEU A 89 -10.34 19.91 -19.12
C LEU A 89 -10.21 18.39 -19.15
N ALA A 90 -9.44 17.84 -20.09
CA ALA A 90 -9.17 16.41 -20.16
C ALA A 90 -8.46 15.88 -18.89
N GLY A 91 -7.51 16.67 -18.36
CA GLY A 91 -6.88 16.38 -17.08
C GLY A 91 -7.85 16.44 -15.90
N GLN A 92 -8.70 17.48 -15.83
CA GLN A 92 -9.69 17.63 -14.76
C GLN A 92 -10.67 16.46 -14.72
N ALA A 93 -11.14 16.00 -15.88
CA ALA A 93 -12.03 14.84 -15.99
C ALA A 93 -11.41 13.56 -15.39
N ALA A 94 -10.12 13.31 -15.65
CA ALA A 94 -9.42 12.15 -15.09
C ALA A 94 -9.32 12.21 -13.55
N TYR A 95 -9.07 13.40 -12.99
CA TYR A 95 -9.06 13.61 -11.53
C TYR A 95 -10.46 13.46 -10.91
N TRP A 96 -11.53 13.84 -11.60
CA TRP A 96 -12.89 13.62 -11.13
C TRP A 96 -13.31 12.15 -11.16
N VAL A 97 -12.82 11.36 -12.13
CA VAL A 97 -13.00 9.89 -12.12
C VAL A 97 -12.29 9.26 -10.92
N LEU A 98 -11.08 9.71 -10.58
CA LEU A 98 -10.40 9.27 -9.34
C LEU A 98 -11.19 9.66 -8.09
N THR A 99 -11.72 10.88 -8.07
CA THR A 99 -12.53 11.39 -6.96
C THR A 99 -13.78 10.54 -6.75
N SER A 100 -14.51 10.20 -7.82
CA SER A 100 -15.72 9.39 -7.73
C SER A 100 -15.41 7.97 -7.25
N ALA A 101 -14.31 7.37 -7.70
CA ALA A 101 -13.85 6.07 -7.19
C ALA A 101 -13.50 6.12 -5.69
N CYS A 102 -12.89 7.22 -5.23
CA CYS A 102 -12.60 7.43 -3.81
C CYS A 102 -13.86 7.65 -2.96
N LEU A 103 -14.85 8.37 -3.49
CA LEU A 103 -16.15 8.56 -2.83
C LEU A 103 -16.95 7.26 -2.76
N LEU A 104 -16.97 6.48 -3.84
CA LEU A 104 -17.57 5.14 -3.86
C LEU A 104 -16.92 4.23 -2.82
N SER A 105 -15.58 4.21 -2.77
CA SER A 105 -14.84 3.45 -1.76
C SER A 105 -15.19 3.90 -0.35
N THR A 106 -15.29 5.22 -0.12
CA THR A 106 -15.72 5.78 1.17
C THR A 106 -17.12 5.29 1.55
N TYR A 107 -18.05 5.30 0.60
CA TYR A 107 -19.41 4.81 0.83
C TYR A 107 -19.46 3.32 1.15
N ILE A 108 -18.69 2.50 0.43
CA ILE A 108 -18.57 1.06 0.69
C ILE A 108 -18.01 0.81 2.10
N PHE A 109 -16.96 1.52 2.50
CA PHE A 109 -16.41 1.39 3.85
C PHE A 109 -17.38 1.87 4.92
N PHE A 110 -18.08 2.99 4.69
CA PHE A 110 -19.08 3.51 5.63
C PHE A 110 -20.21 2.51 5.90
N LYS A 111 -20.63 1.75 4.88
CA LYS A 111 -21.67 0.71 5.01
C LYS A 111 -21.13 -0.67 5.42
N GLY A 112 -19.85 -0.95 5.15
CA GLY A 112 -19.23 -2.25 5.34
C GLY A 112 -18.57 -2.46 6.71
N PHE A 113 -18.26 -1.39 7.45
CA PHE A 113 -17.64 -1.47 8.78
C PHE A 113 -18.64 -1.72 9.92
N ASP A 114 -19.47 -2.77 9.81
CA ASP A 114 -20.22 -3.35 10.94
C ASP A 114 -19.50 -4.61 11.45
N GLY A 115 -18.24 -4.45 11.86
CA GLY A 115 -17.39 -5.55 12.33
C GLY A 115 -17.42 -5.72 13.86
N PRO A 116 -17.62 -6.94 14.40
CA PRO A 116 -17.72 -7.22 15.85
C PRO A 116 -16.44 -6.93 16.66
N VAL A 117 -15.32 -6.60 16.00
CA VAL A 117 -14.02 -6.28 16.63
C VAL A 117 -13.96 -4.83 17.13
N LEU A 118 -14.72 -3.91 16.52
CA LEU A 118 -14.78 -2.50 16.95
C LEU A 118 -15.57 -2.33 18.25
N THR A 119 -16.50 -3.25 18.55
CA THR A 119 -17.32 -3.23 19.77
C THR A 119 -16.51 -3.54 21.03
N LYS A 120 -15.41 -4.29 20.93
CA LYS A 120 -14.53 -4.60 22.08
C LYS A 120 -13.56 -3.48 22.43
N ALA A 121 -13.21 -2.62 21.48
CA ALA A 121 -12.27 -1.51 21.71
C ALA A 121 -12.87 -0.36 22.54
N SER A 122 -14.19 -0.30 22.69
CA SER A 122 -14.88 0.76 23.44
C SER A 122 -15.03 0.51 24.95
N ALA A 123 -14.52 -0.62 25.47
CA ALA A 123 -14.67 -0.98 26.88
C ALA A 123 -13.64 -0.31 27.82
N ASP A 124 -12.56 0.28 27.29
CA ASP A 124 -11.55 1.02 28.07
C ASP A 124 -11.26 2.37 27.41
N ASN A 125 -12.24 3.28 27.49
CA ASN A 125 -12.10 4.67 27.07
C ASN A 125 -11.19 5.43 28.05
N LYS A 126 -9.89 5.21 27.97
CA LYS A 126 -8.94 6.31 28.25
C LYS A 126 -8.75 7.05 26.94
N GLU A 127 -9.14 8.33 26.90
CA GLU A 127 -8.74 9.24 25.83
C GLU A 127 -7.20 9.32 25.80
N VAL A 128 -6.57 8.41 25.06
CA VAL A 128 -5.13 8.44 24.90
C VAL A 128 -4.84 9.62 23.98
N LYS A 129 -4.16 10.63 24.52
CA LYS A 129 -3.80 11.82 23.75
C LYS A 129 -2.89 11.43 22.59
N PHE A 130 -3.10 12.03 21.42
CA PHE A 130 -2.30 11.77 20.22
C PHE A 130 -0.78 11.88 20.47
N LEU A 131 -0.38 12.85 21.30
CA LEU A 131 1.02 13.04 21.67
C LEU A 131 1.57 11.90 22.53
N ASP A 132 0.76 11.30 23.39
CA ASP A 132 1.18 10.16 24.21
C ASP A 132 1.35 8.91 23.33
N LEU A 133 0.46 8.69 22.36
CA LEU A 133 0.61 7.62 21.36
C LEU A 133 1.88 7.78 20.52
N LEU A 134 2.16 9.00 20.07
CA LEU A 134 3.36 9.31 19.29
C LEU A 134 4.63 9.10 20.11
N THR A 135 4.64 9.60 21.35
CA THR A 135 5.80 9.49 22.25
C THR A 135 6.05 8.04 22.66
N ASN A 136 4.99 7.27 22.93
CA ASN A 136 5.10 5.85 23.23
C ASN A 136 5.61 5.07 22.02
N GLY A 137 5.08 5.31 20.82
CA GLY A 137 5.56 4.67 19.58
C GLY A 137 7.03 4.96 19.29
N LEU A 138 7.48 6.20 19.52
CA LEU A 138 8.90 6.57 19.41
C LEU A 138 9.76 5.93 20.50
N SER A 139 9.24 5.81 21.73
CA SER A 139 9.96 5.17 22.83
C SER A 139 10.14 3.66 22.62
N GLU A 140 9.21 2.99 21.94
CA GLU A 140 9.33 1.56 21.57
C GLU A 140 10.50 1.28 20.61
N ALA A 141 11.00 2.31 19.90
CA ALA A 141 12.20 2.19 19.07
C ALA A 141 13.47 1.86 19.87
N LYS A 142 13.44 1.94 21.22
CA LYS A 142 14.56 1.49 22.07
C LYS A 142 14.85 0.00 21.95
N ASN A 143 13.87 -0.80 21.53
CA ASN A 143 14.07 -2.23 21.32
C ASN A 143 14.74 -2.46 19.95
N PRO A 144 15.92 -3.11 19.88
CA PRO A 144 16.68 -3.25 18.63
C PRO A 144 15.91 -3.97 17.54
N ARG A 145 14.99 -4.89 17.90
CA ARG A 145 14.14 -5.60 16.94
C ARG A 145 13.10 -4.67 16.29
N ILE A 146 12.52 -3.75 17.07
CA ILE A 146 11.54 -2.77 16.59
C ILE A 146 12.23 -1.71 15.75
N MET A 147 13.41 -1.25 16.17
CA MET A 147 14.22 -0.31 15.39
C MET A 147 14.61 -0.88 14.03
N LEU A 148 15.02 -2.15 13.97
CA LEU A 148 15.31 -2.83 12.70
C LEU A 148 14.08 -2.84 11.79
N ALA A 149 12.89 -3.15 12.34
CA ALA A 149 11.65 -3.15 11.58
C ALA A 149 11.28 -1.75 11.06
N TYR A 150 11.53 -0.68 11.82
CA TYR A 150 11.35 0.70 11.38
C TYR A 150 12.30 1.08 10.25
N LEU A 151 13.59 0.72 10.35
CA LEU A 151 14.57 1.01 9.30
C LEU A 151 14.24 0.28 8.00
N VAL A 152 13.91 -1.02 8.06
CA VAL A 152 13.52 -1.81 6.89
C VAL A 152 12.25 -1.27 6.26
N SER A 153 11.27 -0.85 7.07
CA SER A 153 10.04 -0.23 6.57
C SER A 153 10.30 1.12 5.89
N LEU A 154 11.20 1.94 6.43
CA LEU A 154 11.59 3.22 5.86
C LEU A 154 12.32 3.04 4.53
N GLU A 155 13.28 2.11 4.48
CA GLU A 155 14.00 1.75 3.24
C GLU A 155 13.02 1.30 2.16
N ALA A 156 12.10 0.39 2.48
CA ALA A 156 11.11 -0.10 1.53
C ALA A 156 10.23 1.03 0.96
N ARG A 157 9.85 2.02 1.77
CA ARG A 157 9.06 3.18 1.31
C ARG A 157 9.90 4.17 0.51
N ALA A 158 11.14 4.41 0.92
CA ALA A 158 12.08 5.27 0.22
C ALA A 158 12.40 4.74 -1.18
N ASP A 159 12.64 3.43 -1.31
CA ASP A 159 12.86 2.75 -2.60
C ASP A 159 11.67 2.93 -3.55
N LEU A 160 10.45 2.72 -3.05
CA LEU A 160 9.22 2.92 -3.83
C LEU A 160 9.09 4.36 -4.34
N THR A 161 9.34 5.36 -3.48
CA THR A 161 9.28 6.78 -3.88
C THR A 161 10.38 7.15 -4.86
N LEU A 162 11.61 6.68 -4.62
CA LEU A 162 12.75 6.96 -5.49
C LEU A 162 12.50 6.43 -6.90
N LYS A 163 12.03 5.18 -7.01
CA LYS A 163 11.64 4.58 -8.29
C LYS A 163 10.51 5.35 -8.95
N GLY A 164 9.48 5.72 -8.18
CA GLY A 164 8.32 6.47 -8.70
C GLY A 164 8.66 7.86 -9.24
N THR A 165 9.63 8.57 -8.66
CA THR A 165 9.97 9.94 -9.06
C THR A 165 11.14 10.02 -10.05
N PHE A 166 12.18 9.20 -9.88
CA PHE A 166 13.44 9.38 -10.62
C PHE A 166 13.56 8.52 -11.88
N ILE A 167 12.81 7.41 -12.00
CA ILE A 167 12.93 6.53 -13.19
C ILE A 167 12.49 7.25 -14.47
N SER A 168 11.42 8.05 -14.41
CA SER A 168 10.96 8.83 -15.56
C SER A 168 12.00 9.87 -15.99
N LEU A 169 12.59 10.58 -15.02
CA LEU A 169 13.64 11.57 -15.27
C LEU A 169 14.90 10.91 -15.85
N TRP A 170 15.34 9.80 -15.27
CA TRP A 170 16.49 9.05 -15.75
C TRP A 170 16.26 8.54 -17.18
N ALA A 171 15.07 8.04 -17.50
CA ALA A 171 14.75 7.58 -18.84
C ALA A 171 14.78 8.72 -19.88
N VAL A 172 14.30 9.91 -19.53
CA VAL A 172 14.40 11.10 -20.39
C VAL A 172 15.85 11.52 -20.57
N GLN A 173 16.63 11.62 -19.49
CA GLN A 173 18.03 12.04 -19.54
C GLN A 173 18.91 11.05 -20.33
N SER A 174 18.69 9.76 -20.14
CA SER A 174 19.36 8.69 -20.87
C SER A 174 18.99 8.71 -22.35
N GLY A 175 17.72 8.93 -22.68
CA GLY A 175 17.25 9.03 -24.05
C GLY A 175 17.82 10.23 -24.80
N ILE A 176 17.92 11.40 -24.15
CA ILE A 176 18.58 12.58 -24.72
C ILE A 176 20.04 12.30 -25.04
N SER A 177 20.74 11.56 -24.18
CA SER A 177 22.14 11.16 -24.39
C SER A 177 22.32 10.20 -25.58
N LEU A 178 21.24 9.53 -26.00
CA LEU A 178 21.19 8.65 -27.17
C LEU A 178 20.63 9.36 -28.42
N GLY A 179 20.40 10.67 -28.37
CA GLY A 179 19.84 11.45 -29.47
C GLY A 179 18.34 11.22 -29.73
N LEU A 180 17.63 10.58 -28.79
CA LEU A 180 16.19 10.34 -28.90
C LEU A 180 15.40 11.58 -28.48
N THR A 181 14.22 11.75 -29.07
CA THR A 181 13.29 12.80 -28.62
C THR A 181 12.78 12.50 -27.20
N PRO A 182 12.42 13.51 -26.39
CA PRO A 182 11.85 13.30 -25.07
C PRO A 182 10.60 12.43 -25.07
N ALA A 183 9.79 12.51 -26.13
CA ALA A 183 8.56 11.73 -26.30
C ALA A 183 8.85 10.23 -26.51
N GLU A 184 9.81 9.88 -27.36
CA GLU A 184 10.24 8.49 -27.58
C GLU A 184 10.89 7.89 -26.33
N SER A 185 11.63 8.72 -25.59
CA SER A 185 12.27 8.34 -24.33
C SER A 185 11.23 8.03 -23.25
N LEU A 186 10.16 8.83 -23.18
CA LEU A 186 9.02 8.59 -22.28
C LEU A 186 8.27 7.30 -22.64
N ALA A 187 8.06 7.04 -23.94
CA ALA A 187 7.39 5.82 -24.40
C ALA A 187 8.17 4.56 -23.99
N LYS A 188 9.51 4.58 -24.13
CA LYS A 188 10.37 3.50 -23.64
C LYS A 188 10.40 3.39 -22.12
N ALA A 189 10.32 4.52 -21.40
CA ALA A 189 10.17 4.52 -19.94
C ALA A 189 8.87 3.84 -19.50
N GLY A 190 7.75 4.09 -20.19
CA GLY A 190 6.47 3.45 -19.92
C GLY A 190 6.52 1.92 -20.04
N LEU A 191 7.25 1.40 -21.03
CA LEU A 191 7.50 -0.04 -21.17
C LEU A 191 8.30 -0.61 -19.98
N LEU A 192 9.33 0.10 -19.50
CA LEU A 192 10.09 -0.30 -18.31
C LEU A 192 9.21 -0.33 -17.06
N PHE A 193 8.36 0.70 -16.87
CA PHE A 193 7.40 0.71 -15.76
C PHE A 193 6.41 -0.45 -15.84
N GLY A 194 5.92 -0.79 -17.03
CA GLY A 194 5.08 -1.97 -17.23
C GLY A 194 5.76 -3.28 -16.84
N PHE A 195 7.04 -3.44 -17.19
CA PHE A 195 7.84 -4.60 -16.79
C PHE A 195 8.07 -4.64 -15.27
N MET A 196 8.39 -3.52 -14.64
CA MET A 196 8.57 -3.42 -13.19
C MET A 196 7.30 -3.81 -12.43
N LEU A 197 6.15 -3.27 -12.84
CA LEU A 197 4.86 -3.61 -12.23
C LEU A 197 4.51 -5.10 -12.39
N ARG A 198 4.78 -5.69 -13.56
CA ARG A 198 4.58 -7.12 -13.81
C ARG A 198 5.49 -7.98 -12.95
N SER A 199 6.78 -7.63 -12.85
CA SER A 199 7.74 -8.35 -12.01
C SER A 199 7.40 -8.25 -10.52
N GLY A 200 6.98 -7.07 -10.05
CA GLY A 200 6.53 -6.85 -8.68
C GLY A 200 5.29 -7.68 -8.34
N PHE A 201 4.32 -7.74 -9.24
CA PHE A 201 3.14 -8.60 -9.08
C PHE A 201 3.54 -10.08 -8.94
N LEU A 202 4.37 -10.61 -9.84
CA LEU A 202 4.81 -12.01 -9.78
C LEU A 202 5.58 -12.34 -8.50
N LEU A 203 6.46 -11.44 -8.06
CA LEU A 203 7.23 -11.61 -6.82
C LEU A 203 6.34 -11.57 -5.58
N ILE A 204 5.31 -10.72 -5.56
CA ILE A 204 4.36 -10.65 -4.44
C ILE A 204 3.49 -11.91 -4.38
N PHE A 205 3.02 -12.41 -5.53
CA PHE A 205 2.28 -13.68 -5.59
C PHE A 205 3.15 -14.85 -5.12
N HIS A 206 4.37 -14.96 -5.63
CA HIS A 206 5.27 -16.05 -5.28
C HIS A 206 5.75 -15.96 -3.83
N GLY A 207 6.07 -14.75 -3.35
CA GLY A 207 6.45 -14.50 -1.96
C GLY A 207 5.32 -14.75 -0.97
N ALA A 208 4.06 -14.47 -1.34
CA ALA A 208 2.89 -14.82 -0.54
C ALA A 208 2.72 -16.34 -0.44
N SER A 209 2.85 -17.07 -1.54
CA SER A 209 2.81 -18.55 -1.56
C SER A 209 3.95 -19.19 -0.74
N PHE A 210 5.17 -18.67 -0.89
CA PHE A 210 6.35 -19.16 -0.17
C PHE A 210 6.24 -18.90 1.35
N SER A 211 5.71 -17.73 1.75
CA SER A 211 5.49 -17.43 3.17
C SER A 211 4.46 -18.37 3.80
N ILE A 212 3.48 -18.86 3.03
CA ILE A 212 2.50 -19.85 3.48
C ILE A 212 3.17 -21.21 3.71
N GLU A 213 3.98 -21.68 2.76
CA GLU A 213 4.74 -22.92 2.91
C GLU A 213 5.68 -22.89 4.11
N LEU A 214 6.35 -21.77 4.37
CA LEU A 214 7.22 -21.59 5.55
C LEU A 214 6.45 -21.64 6.88
N ILE A 215 5.24 -21.08 6.93
CA ILE A 215 4.39 -21.12 8.14
C ILE A 215 3.87 -22.54 8.36
N GLU A 216 3.40 -23.23 7.31
CA GLU A 216 2.95 -24.62 7.38
C GLU A 216 4.11 -25.58 7.74
N TYR A 217 5.31 -25.32 7.24
CA TYR A 217 6.52 -26.05 7.60
C TYR A 217 6.95 -25.79 9.05
N SER A 218 6.91 -24.53 9.50
CA SER A 218 7.18 -24.16 10.90
C SER A 218 6.19 -24.80 11.87
N HIS A 219 4.88 -24.77 11.56
CA HIS A 219 3.85 -25.46 12.33
C HIS A 219 4.05 -26.99 12.33
N SER A 220 4.45 -27.58 11.21
CA SER A 220 4.74 -29.02 11.11
C SER A 220 5.99 -29.41 11.90
N CYS A 221 7.03 -28.57 11.90
CA CYS A 221 8.22 -28.75 12.74
C CYS A 221 7.91 -28.60 14.23
N ILE A 222 7.10 -27.61 14.61
CA ILE A 222 6.70 -27.40 16.02
C ILE A 222 5.80 -28.55 16.51
N ASN A 223 4.83 -29.00 15.71
CA ASN A 223 4.00 -30.16 16.04
C ASN A 223 4.79 -31.47 16.03
N GLY A 224 5.77 -31.64 15.11
CA GLY A 224 6.67 -32.80 15.09
C GLY A 224 7.63 -32.83 16.28
N PHE A 225 8.08 -31.66 16.75
CA PHE A 225 8.95 -31.53 17.93
C PHE A 225 8.16 -31.75 19.23
N MET A 226 6.93 -31.22 19.34
CA MET A 226 6.04 -31.47 20.47
C MET A 226 5.54 -32.91 20.52
N CYS A 227 5.27 -33.56 19.37
CA CYS A 227 4.83 -34.96 19.32
C CYS A 227 5.95 -35.94 19.70
N LYS A 228 7.21 -35.67 19.29
CA LYS A 228 8.38 -36.44 19.76
C LYS A 228 8.67 -36.25 21.26
N TRP A 229 8.48 -35.04 21.79
CA TRP A 229 8.64 -34.79 23.23
C TRP A 229 7.53 -35.44 24.07
N LEU A 230 6.26 -35.42 23.60
CA LEU A 230 5.15 -36.07 24.29
C LEU A 230 5.28 -37.61 24.28
N TYR A 231 5.80 -38.19 23.19
CA TYR A 231 6.02 -39.64 23.11
C TYR A 231 7.14 -40.10 24.07
N VAL A 232 8.22 -39.32 24.20
CA VAL A 232 9.31 -39.62 25.17
C VAL A 232 8.83 -39.43 26.61
N TYR A 233 7.99 -38.43 26.90
CA TYR A 233 7.45 -38.21 28.24
C TYR A 233 6.46 -39.32 28.68
N VAL A 234 5.62 -39.81 27.77
CA VAL A 234 4.67 -40.90 28.04
C VAL A 234 5.39 -42.25 28.18
N PHE A 235 6.45 -42.51 27.40
CA PHE A 235 7.23 -43.74 27.53
C PHE A 235 8.06 -43.78 28.82
N CYS A 236 8.53 -42.63 29.32
CA CYS A 236 9.28 -42.56 30.58
C CYS A 236 8.39 -42.70 31.83
N LEU A 237 7.11 -42.33 31.75
CA LEU A 237 6.13 -42.46 32.85
C LEU A 237 5.49 -43.85 32.95
N LEU A 238 5.57 -44.67 31.91
CA LEU A 238 5.08 -46.06 31.89
C LEU A 238 6.18 -47.10 32.21
N ALA A 239 7.43 -46.66 32.37
CA ALA A 239 8.58 -47.52 32.65
C ALA A 239 9.12 -47.36 34.10
N SER A 240 8.32 -46.76 34.99
CA SER A 240 8.59 -46.60 36.43
C SER A 240 7.52 -47.25 37.28
#